data_AF-A0A818L451-F1
#
_entry.id   AF-A0A818L451-F1
#
_cell.length_a   1.000
_cell.length_b   1.000
_cell.length_c   1.000
_cell.angle_alpha   90.00
_cell.angle_beta   90.00
_cell.angle_gamma   90.00
#
_symmetry.space_group_name_H-M   'P 1'
#
loop_
_entity.id
_entity.type
_entity.pdbx_description
1 polymer ?
#
loop_
_entity_poly.entity_id
_entity_poly.type
_entity_poly.pdbx_seq_one_letter_code
_entity_poly.pdbx_strand_id
1 'polypeptide(L)' 'MSVPEQSSEIDDHKITLTELYQRYNTDPKIGLTDAKVEEIFNRYGPNILSQSKTTVEWMKLCRQIFGGFAFLFWICA' A
#
# COMPACT_ATOMS: atom_id res chain seq x y z
N MET A 1 2.03 3.17 -8.95
CA MET A 1 1.08 3.74 -7.98
C MET A 1 1.89 4.30 -6.84
N SER A 2 2.23 5.57 -6.92
CA SER A 2 2.85 6.33 -5.83
C SER A 2 1.78 6.52 -4.76
N VAL A 3 2.03 6.00 -3.56
CA VAL A 3 1.20 6.27 -2.39
C VAL A 3 1.31 7.77 -2.11
N PRO A 4 0.21 8.52 -1.99
CA PRO A 4 0.30 9.90 -1.54
C PRO A 4 0.78 9.89 -0.08
N GLU A 5 1.93 10.52 0.20
CA GLU A 5 2.51 10.70 1.54
C GLU A 5 1.73 11.71 2.38
N GLN A 6 0.41 11.62 2.40
CA GLN A 6 -0.41 12.44 3.28
C GLN A 6 -0.84 11.53 4.44
N SER A 7 -0.04 11.54 5.50
CA SER A 7 -0.35 10.85 6.75
C SER A 7 -1.51 11.58 7.42
N SER A 8 -2.74 11.23 7.05
CA SER A 8 -3.92 11.63 7.82
C SER A 8 -3.80 11.03 9.21
N GLU A 9 -3.85 11.85 10.26
CA GLU A 9 -3.92 11.35 11.64
C GLU A 9 -5.24 10.57 11.82
N ILE A 10 -5.14 9.31 12.23
CA ILE A 10 -6.31 8.46 12.48
C ILE A 10 -6.79 8.68 13.92
N ASP A 11 -8.00 9.21 14.09
CA ASP A 11 -8.56 9.63 15.37
C ASP A 11 -9.78 8.79 15.83
N ASP A 12 -10.09 7.69 15.14
CA ASP A 12 -11.30 6.89 15.36
C ASP A 12 -11.46 6.36 16.79
N HIS A 13 -10.37 6.22 17.54
CA HIS A 13 -10.37 5.78 18.94
C HIS A 13 -10.68 6.90 19.95
N LYS A 14 -10.79 8.15 19.51
CA LYS A 14 -11.07 9.32 20.37
C LYS A 14 -12.53 9.77 20.32
N ILE A 15 -13.26 9.35 19.29
CA ILE A 15 -14.65 9.74 19.05
C ILE A 15 -15.64 8.78 19.72
N THR A 16 -16.90 9.22 19.82
CA THR A 16 -17.97 8.38 20.38
C THR A 16 -18.37 7.26 19.43
N LEU A 17 -18.93 6.17 19.95
CA LEU A 17 -19.41 5.05 19.12
C LEU A 17 -20.50 5.49 18.13
N THR A 18 -21.40 6.39 18.53
CA THR A 18 -22.44 6.91 17.63
C THR A 18 -21.85 7.64 16.44
N GLU A 19 -20.83 8.47 16.69
CA GLU A 19 -20.10 9.18 15.63
C GLU A 19 -19.31 8.21 14.75
N LEU A 20 -18.69 7.19 15.34
CA LEU A 20 -17.97 6.14 14.61
C LEU A 20 -18.91 5.39 13.66
N TYR A 21 -20.08 4.97 14.13
CA TYR A 21 -21.07 4.25 13.30
C TYR A 21 -21.63 5.12 12.18
N GLN A 22 -21.82 6.42 12.43
CA GLN A 22 -22.22 7.38 11.40
C GLN A 22 -21.11 7.61 10.37
N ARG A 23 -19.85 7.77 10.80
CA ARG A 23 -18.69 8.00 9.92
C ARG A 23 -18.50 6.83 8.95
N TYR A 24 -18.65 5.59 9.42
CA TYR A 24 -18.47 4.39 8.61
C TYR A 24 -19.76 3.79 8.03
N ASN A 25 -20.92 4.38 8.33
CA ASN A 25 -22.24 3.87 7.95
C ASN A 25 -22.39 2.36 8.24
N THR A 26 -22.03 1.94 9.46
CA THR A 26 -22.02 0.53 9.87
C THR A 26 -22.95 0.30 11.05
N ASP A 27 -23.63 -0.84 11.05
CA ASP A 27 -24.46 -1.26 12.18
C ASP A 27 -23.64 -2.11 13.16
N PRO A 28 -23.64 -1.82 14.47
CA PRO A 28 -22.83 -2.56 15.45
C PRO A 28 -23.27 -4.01 15.70
N LYS A 29 -24.50 -4.38 15.35
CA LYS A 29 -25.04 -5.73 15.57
C LYS A 29 -24.98 -6.57 14.30
N ILE A 30 -25.29 -5.97 13.16
CA ILE A 30 -25.45 -6.68 11.88
C ILE A 30 -24.24 -6.46 10.95
N GLY A 31 -23.52 -5.36 11.12
CA GLY A 31 -22.37 -4.99 10.28
C GLY A 31 -22.77 -4.24 9.01
N LEU A 32 -22.01 -4.47 7.94
CA LEU A 32 -22.27 -3.91 6.60
C LEU A 32 -23.08 -4.90 5.76
N THR A 33 -23.83 -4.38 4.78
CA THR A 33 -24.51 -5.23 3.79
C THR A 33 -23.54 -5.82 2.80
N ASP A 34 -23.83 -7.01 2.27
CA ASP A 34 -22.96 -7.69 1.29
C ASP A 34 -22.66 -6.82 0.06
N ALA A 35 -23.68 -6.10 -0.44
CA ALA A 35 -23.50 -5.16 -1.54
C ALA A 35 -22.52 -4.02 -1.21
N LYS A 36 -22.51 -3.54 0.04
CA LYS A 36 -21.58 -2.50 0.48
C LYS A 36 -20.16 -3.04 0.65
N VAL A 37 -20.04 -4.27 1.15
CA VAL A 37 -18.76 -4.98 1.25
C VAL A 37 -18.14 -5.15 -0.13
N GLU A 38 -18.92 -5.56 -1.13
CA GLU A 38 -18.46 -5.70 -2.51
C GLU A 38 -18.05 -4.35 -3.14
N GLU A 39 -18.83 -3.29 -2.91
CA GLU A 39 -18.48 -1.93 -3.36
C GLU A 39 -17.13 -1.47 -2.79
N ILE A 40 -16.91 -1.68 -1.48
CA ILE A 40 -15.66 -1.33 -0.79
C ILE A 40 -14.51 -2.18 -1.31
N PHE A 41 -14.71 -3.49 -1.48
CA PHE A 41 -13.69 -4.41 -1.99
C PHE A 41 -13.24 -4.02 -3.40
N ASN A 42 -14.19 -3.69 -4.29
CA ASN A 42 -13.88 -3.26 -5.65
C ASN A 42 -13.17 -1.89 -5.69
N ARG A 43 -13.42 -1.02 -4.71
CA ARG A 43 -12.78 0.30 -4.61
C ARG A 43 -11.35 0.23 -4.06
N TYR A 44 -11.14 -0.46 -2.94
CA TYR A 44 -9.88 -0.45 -2.20
C TYR A 44 -9.00 -1.68 -2.47
N GLY A 45 -9.58 -2.74 -3.02
CA GLY A 45 -8.91 -4.02 -3.21
C GLY A 45 -8.84 -4.84 -1.92
N PRO A 46 -8.10 -5.97 -1.95
CA PRO A 46 -7.95 -6.83 -0.80
C PRO A 46 -7.18 -6.13 0.34
N ASN A 47 -7.59 -6.39 1.59
CA ASN A 47 -6.86 -5.96 2.79
C ASN A 47 -5.59 -6.81 2.98
N ILE A 48 -4.63 -6.64 2.09
CA ILE A 48 -3.33 -7.30 2.11
C ILE A 48 -2.25 -6.27 1.83
N LEU A 49 -1.14 -6.38 2.56
CA LEU A 49 0.04 -5.56 2.27
C LEU A 49 0.52 -5.87 0.85
N SER A 50 0.67 -4.81 0.05
CA SER A 50 1.27 -4.96 -1.27
C SER A 50 2.68 -5.51 -1.10
N GLN A 51 2.97 -6.63 -1.76
CA GLN A 51 4.32 -7.17 -1.77
C GLN A 51 5.24 -6.13 -2.41
N SER A 52 6.38 -5.85 -1.78
CA SER A 52 7.40 -4.99 -2.37
C SER A 52 7.78 -5.53 -3.74
N LYS A 53 7.88 -4.65 -4.74
CA LYS A 53 8.30 -5.04 -6.09
C LYS A 53 9.68 -5.70 -6.01
N THR A 54 9.72 -7.02 -6.18
CA THR A 54 10.99 -7.75 -6.24
C THR A 54 11.66 -7.45 -7.57
N THR A 55 12.87 -6.90 -7.53
CA THR A 55 13.72 -6.84 -8.71
C THR A 55 14.24 -8.24 -9.01
N VAL A 56 14.22 -8.63 -10.28
CA VAL A 56 14.78 -9.92 -10.72
C VAL A 56 16.29 -9.95 -10.48
N GLU A 57 16.82 -11.11 -10.08
CA GLU A 57 18.21 -11.22 -9.62
C GLU A 57 19.24 -10.79 -10.67
N TRP A 58 19.04 -11.12 -11.95
CA TRP A 58 19.95 -10.70 -13.03
C TRP A 58 19.99 -9.18 -13.18
N MET A 59 18.89 -8.48 -12.88
CA MET A 59 18.85 -7.01 -12.92
C MET A 59 19.63 -6.40 -11.75
N LYS A 60 19.65 -7.06 -10.58
CA LYS A 60 20.53 -6.69 -9.46
C LYS A 60 22.00 -6.88 -9.84
N LEU A 61 22.33 -7.98 -10.54
CA LEU A 61 23.68 -8.23 -11.05
C LEU A 61 24.13 -7.16 -12.05
N CYS A 62 23.29 -6.82 -13.03
CA CYS A 62 23.59 -5.76 -13.99
C CYS A 62 23.85 -4.42 -13.30
N ARG A 63 23.08 -4.08 -12.26
CA ARG A 63 23.32 -2.87 -11.47
C ARG A 63 24.69 -2.87 -10.80
N GLN A 64 25.21 -4.02 -10.38
CA GLN A 64 26.53 -4.13 -9.77
C GLN A 64 27.67 -4.06 -10.79
N ILE A 65 27.50 -4.65 -11.97
CA ILE A 65 28.54 -4.71 -13.03
C ILE A 65 28.69 -3.37 -13.76
N PHE A 66 27.58 -2.68 -14.01
CA PHE A 66 27.55 -1.43 -14.79
C PHE A 66 27.32 -0.18 -13.93
N GLY A 67 27.23 -0.33 -12.60
CA GLY A 67 27.01 0.77 -11.67
C GLY A 67 28.30 1.21 -10.96
N GLY A 68 28.33 2.48 -10.54
CA GLY A 68 29.41 3.01 -9.71
C GLY A 68 30.79 2.86 -10.35
N PHE A 69 31.79 2.51 -9.54
CA PHE A 69 33.19 2.41 -9.98
C PHE A 69 33.46 1.21 -10.91
N ALA A 70 32.61 0.18 -10.92
CA ALA A 70 32.75 -0.95 -11.83
C ALA A 70 32.72 -0.50 -13.30
N PHE A 71 31.99 0.58 -13.59
CA PHE A 71 31.90 1.15 -14.93
C PHE A 71 33.22 1.75 -15.43
N LEU A 72 34.08 2.28 -14.54
CA LEU A 72 35.39 2.81 -14.94
C LEU A 72 36.29 1.71 -15.51
N PHE A 73 36.23 0.51 -14.94
CA PHE A 73 36.99 -0.64 -15.44
C PHE A 73 36.53 -1.08 -16.84
N TRP A 74 35.28 -0.81 -17.25
CA TRP A 74 34.82 -1.10 -18.60
C TRP A 74 35.36 -0.15 -19.66
N ILE A 75 35.67 1.10 -19.30
CA ILE A 75 36.17 2.11 -20.24
C ILE A 75 37.71 2.15 -20.25
N CYS A 76 38.34 1.79 -19.13
CA CYS A 76 39.78 1.80 -18.97
C CYS A 76 40.45 0.44 -19.23
N ALA A 77 39.68 -0.64 -19.43
CA ALA A 77 40.17 -1.92 -19.94
C ALA A 77 40.27 -1.91 -21.47
#